data_AF-A0A7J8WZV5-F1
#
_entry.id   AF-A0A7J8WZV5-F1
#
_cell.length_a   1.000
_cell.length_b   1.000
_cell.length_c   1.000
_cell.angle_alpha   90.00
_cell.angle_beta   90.00
_cell.angle_gamma   90.00
#
_symmetry.space_group_name_H-M   'P 1'
#
loop_
_entity.id
_entity.type
_entity.pdbx_description
1 polymer ?
#
loop_
_entity_poly.entity_id
_entity_poly.type
_entity_poly.pdbx_seq_one_letter_code
_entity_poly.pdbx_strand_id
1 'polypeptide(L)'
;MAATTNTTTTPVDSISADELTAKAVHKRYEGLVMVRTKAIKGKGAWYWAHLEPMLVHNTDTGLPKAVKLRCSFCDAVFSASNPSRTASEHLKRGTCPNFNSLAKPISSVSPSPTTMTAATATTQSNRKRRSSSVTVTATGGVLVGSVPGCSYQATPLAIVDPSRYCGESDYSPSPGTTMTVSGGNSVQHQQQLVLSGGKEDFGALAMLEDSVKKLKSPKTSPGPTLSKSQIECAVNLLADWVYECCGSVSFSSLEHPKFRDFLNQVGLPPVSRRVLAGSRLDAKYEAVKAESEARIRDALFFQVSSDGWKVKRFASGEDSLVNLTVNLPNGTSLYRRAFFLSGSVPSKYAEEVLWETVTGICGNAVQQCAGIVADKFKGKALRNLENRHHWMVNLSCMFQGFNSLIKDFSKELPLFKTVTENSLKLANFVNKTSQIQSCFQKHQLHEFGSAGLLRMPLHDIESLDFGPVYTMLEDILNSARAFQLLLHDETFKMLSMEDPFARNIAEMIRDTGFWSELEAVHSLVKLIKEMAKVIETERPLVGQCLPLWDDLRTKVQDWCSRFHIAEGPVEKVIEKRFKKN
;
A
#
# COMPACT_ATOMS: atom_id res chain seq x y z
N MET A 1 60.96 -40.64 53.16
CA MET A 1 59.53 -40.94 52.86
C MET A 1 59.44 -41.29 51.38
N ALA A 2 59.02 -42.51 51.06
CA ALA A 2 58.70 -42.90 49.69
C ALA A 2 57.22 -42.57 49.45
N ALA A 3 56.91 -41.88 48.35
CA ALA A 3 55.54 -41.62 47.92
C ALA A 3 55.38 -42.07 46.47
N THR A 4 54.52 -43.05 46.30
CA THR A 4 54.26 -43.83 45.10
C THR A 4 53.47 -43.01 44.07
N THR A 5 53.96 -43.03 42.84
CA THR A 5 53.27 -42.60 41.62
C THR A 5 52.11 -43.52 41.26
N ASN A 6 50.96 -42.95 40.87
CA ASN A 6 50.01 -43.60 39.98
C ASN A 6 49.62 -42.64 38.85
N THR A 7 50.01 -43.04 37.64
CA THR A 7 49.75 -42.39 36.36
C THR A 7 48.29 -42.59 35.98
N THR A 8 47.59 -41.54 35.53
CA THR A 8 46.32 -41.69 34.80
C THR A 8 46.39 -40.83 33.55
N THR A 9 46.27 -41.52 32.43
CA THR A 9 46.31 -41.08 31.02
C THR A 9 45.18 -40.12 30.66
N THR A 10 45.53 -39.01 30.00
CA THR A 10 44.66 -38.06 29.30
C THR A 10 44.22 -38.58 27.92
N PRO A 11 42.97 -38.38 27.47
CA PRO A 11 42.58 -38.61 26.08
C PRO A 11 42.83 -37.35 25.24
N VAL A 12 43.78 -37.41 24.30
CA VAL A 12 44.16 -36.27 23.43
C VAL A 12 43.43 -36.31 22.07
N ASP A 13 42.62 -37.33 21.80
CA ASP A 13 42.04 -37.54 20.45
C ASP A 13 40.68 -36.86 20.19
N SER A 14 40.03 -36.23 21.18
CA SER A 14 38.69 -35.63 20.98
C SER A 14 38.69 -34.20 20.43
N ILE A 15 39.75 -33.42 20.64
CA ILE A 15 39.79 -31.98 20.28
C ILE A 15 39.84 -31.77 18.75
N SER A 16 40.50 -32.68 18.02
CA SER A 16 40.65 -32.62 16.56
C SER A 16 39.33 -32.82 15.80
N ALA A 17 38.48 -33.73 16.26
CA ALA A 17 37.21 -34.05 15.61
C ALA A 17 36.16 -32.94 15.80
N ASP A 18 36.15 -32.31 16.97
CA ASP A 18 35.23 -31.22 17.29
C ASP A 18 35.53 -29.96 16.46
N GLU A 19 36.81 -29.66 16.18
CA GLU A 19 37.19 -28.51 15.35
C GLU A 19 36.83 -28.71 13.86
N LEU A 20 36.97 -29.93 13.34
CA LEU A 20 36.52 -30.27 11.97
C LEU A 20 34.98 -30.18 11.85
N THR A 21 34.26 -30.64 12.87
CA THR A 21 32.80 -30.56 12.93
C THR A 21 32.34 -29.09 12.99
N ALA A 22 33.00 -28.27 13.80
CA ALA A 22 32.74 -26.84 13.89
C ALA A 22 32.94 -26.11 12.55
N LYS A 23 34.02 -26.42 11.81
CA LYS A 23 34.28 -25.88 10.46
C LYS A 23 33.20 -26.30 9.46
N ALA A 24 32.73 -27.55 9.50
CA ALA A 24 31.65 -28.02 8.64
C ALA A 24 30.31 -27.32 8.94
N VAL A 25 29.99 -27.11 10.21
CA VAL A 25 28.80 -26.37 10.66
C VAL A 25 28.86 -24.91 10.20
N HIS A 26 30.02 -24.26 10.34
CA HIS A 26 30.22 -22.88 9.89
C HIS A 26 30.10 -22.75 8.36
N LYS A 27 30.69 -23.68 7.59
CA LYS A 27 30.55 -23.72 6.12
C LYS A 27 29.08 -23.90 5.68
N ARG A 28 28.31 -24.70 6.41
CA ARG A 28 26.87 -24.87 6.17
C ARG A 28 26.09 -23.59 6.44
N TYR A 29 26.44 -22.86 7.51
CA TYR A 29 25.84 -21.56 7.83
C TYR A 29 26.06 -20.55 6.70
N GLU A 30 27.31 -20.38 6.24
CA GLU A 30 27.64 -19.51 5.11
C GLU A 30 26.87 -19.86 3.84
N GLY A 31 26.73 -21.17 3.55
CA GLY A 31 25.92 -21.65 2.43
C GLY A 31 24.45 -21.24 2.53
N LEU A 32 23.85 -21.32 3.71
CA LEU A 32 22.45 -20.91 3.94
C LEU A 32 22.27 -19.38 3.90
N VAL A 33 23.25 -18.61 4.40
CA VAL A 33 23.26 -17.15 4.30
C VAL A 33 23.31 -16.71 2.83
N MET A 34 24.10 -17.38 2.00
CA MET A 34 24.13 -17.12 0.56
C MET A 34 22.80 -17.46 -0.12
N VAL A 35 22.17 -18.58 0.23
CA VAL A 35 20.84 -18.96 -0.29
C VAL A 35 19.78 -17.92 0.07
N ARG A 36 19.77 -17.43 1.32
CA ARG A 36 18.88 -16.35 1.77
C ARG A 36 19.13 -15.05 1.01
N THR A 37 20.39 -14.65 0.86
CA THR A 37 20.77 -13.41 0.14
C THR A 37 20.30 -13.44 -1.31
N LYS A 38 20.39 -14.61 -1.98
CA LYS A 38 19.85 -14.79 -3.34
C LYS A 38 18.32 -14.72 -3.35
N ALA A 39 17.65 -15.35 -2.38
CA ALA A 39 16.19 -15.35 -2.29
C ALA A 39 15.60 -13.96 -2.02
N ILE A 40 16.23 -13.14 -1.16
CA ILE A 40 15.83 -11.74 -0.91
C ILE A 40 15.95 -10.88 -2.19
N LYS A 41 16.91 -11.18 -3.06
CA LYS A 41 17.06 -10.57 -4.39
C LYS A 41 16.12 -11.16 -5.46
N GLY A 42 15.10 -11.93 -5.04
CA GLY A 42 14.10 -12.52 -5.93
C GLY A 42 14.51 -13.83 -6.62
N LYS A 43 15.67 -14.41 -6.28
CA LYS A 43 16.18 -15.66 -6.86
C LYS A 43 16.24 -16.77 -5.79
N GLY A 44 15.18 -17.56 -5.64
CA GLY A 44 15.15 -18.68 -4.70
C GLY A 44 13.76 -18.99 -4.16
N ALA A 45 13.66 -19.92 -3.22
CA ALA A 45 12.39 -20.24 -2.59
C ALA A 45 11.91 -19.12 -1.66
N TRP A 46 10.63 -18.73 -1.79
CA TRP A 46 10.03 -17.56 -1.12
C TRP A 46 10.24 -17.53 0.41
N TYR A 47 10.23 -18.70 1.06
CA TYR A 47 10.30 -18.79 2.52
C TYR A 47 11.64 -18.35 3.12
N TRP A 48 12.69 -18.27 2.30
CA TRP A 48 14.00 -17.77 2.74
C TRP A 48 14.00 -16.27 3.05
N ALA A 49 13.02 -15.51 2.55
CA ALA A 49 12.83 -14.12 2.96
C ALA A 49 12.43 -14.00 4.45
N HIS A 50 11.94 -15.09 5.04
CA HIS A 50 11.33 -15.10 6.38
C HIS A 50 12.05 -16.03 7.38
N LEU A 51 13.03 -16.81 6.92
CA LEU A 51 13.82 -17.70 7.75
C LEU A 51 15.29 -17.27 7.72
N GLU A 52 15.79 -16.84 8.87
CA GLU A 52 17.15 -16.38 9.08
C GLU A 52 18.04 -17.52 9.61
N PRO A 53 19.13 -17.89 8.90
CA PRO A 53 20.13 -18.79 9.44
C PRO A 53 20.80 -18.17 10.66
N MET A 54 20.95 -18.96 11.73
CA MET A 54 21.69 -18.57 12.93
C MET A 54 22.64 -19.69 13.36
N LEU A 55 23.81 -19.29 13.84
CA LEU A 55 24.84 -20.20 14.34
C LEU A 55 24.67 -20.36 15.86
N VAL A 56 24.51 -21.60 16.32
CA VAL A 56 24.41 -21.92 17.75
C VAL A 56 25.76 -22.45 18.22
N HIS A 57 26.32 -21.82 19.24
CA HIS A 57 27.61 -22.18 19.83
C HIS A 57 27.42 -23.09 21.05
N ASN A 58 28.41 -23.93 21.33
CA ASN A 58 28.44 -24.71 22.57
C ASN A 58 28.78 -23.78 23.76
N THR A 59 28.06 -23.90 24.87
CA THR A 59 28.28 -23.09 26.08
C THR A 59 29.63 -23.33 26.74
N ASP A 60 30.16 -24.55 26.59
CA ASP A 60 31.35 -24.98 27.33
C ASP A 60 32.64 -24.77 26.51
N THR A 61 32.55 -24.81 25.18
CA THR A 61 33.72 -24.72 24.28
C THR A 61 33.69 -23.52 23.34
N GLY A 62 32.58 -22.78 23.26
CA GLY A 62 32.43 -21.64 22.34
C GLY A 62 32.39 -22.00 20.85
N LEU A 63 32.60 -23.27 20.49
CA LEU A 63 32.65 -23.72 19.09
C LEU A 63 31.23 -23.82 18.47
N PRO A 64 31.09 -23.54 17.16
CA PRO A 64 29.84 -23.75 16.42
C PRO A 64 29.32 -25.19 16.52
N LYS A 65 28.16 -25.36 17.17
CA LYS A 65 27.53 -26.66 17.44
C LYS A 65 26.49 -27.04 16.39
N ALA A 66 25.68 -26.09 15.94
CA ALA A 66 24.62 -26.34 14.97
C ALA A 66 24.20 -25.07 14.22
N VAL A 67 23.61 -25.26 13.04
CA VAL A 67 22.90 -24.18 12.33
C VAL A 67 21.40 -24.37 12.54
N LYS A 68 20.73 -23.30 12.95
CA LYS A 68 19.27 -23.25 13.10
C LYS A 68 18.68 -22.16 12.22
N LEU A 69 17.36 -22.18 12.04
CA LEU A 69 16.61 -21.16 11.33
C LEU A 69 15.72 -20.41 12.31
N ARG A 70 15.77 -19.09 12.31
CA ARG A 70 14.89 -18.22 13.08
C ARG A 70 13.82 -17.63 12.18
N CYS A 71 12.56 -17.68 12.61
CA CYS A 71 11.48 -16.99 11.92
C CYS A 71 11.55 -15.48 12.19
N SER A 72 11.58 -14.65 11.15
CA SER A 72 11.66 -13.18 11.30
C SER A 72 10.40 -12.52 11.87
N PHE A 73 9.32 -13.29 12.05
CA PHE A 73 8.02 -12.77 12.49
C PHE A 73 7.68 -13.09 13.93
N CYS A 74 8.19 -14.20 14.48
CA CYS A 74 7.88 -14.62 15.86
C CYS A 74 9.11 -15.11 16.62
N ASP A 75 10.30 -14.97 16.04
CA ASP A 75 11.60 -15.39 16.60
C ASP A 75 11.72 -16.88 16.98
N ALA A 76 10.73 -17.71 16.61
CA ALA A 76 10.78 -19.15 16.82
C ALA A 76 11.96 -19.78 16.06
N VAL A 77 12.64 -20.71 16.71
CA VAL A 77 13.90 -21.31 16.22
C VAL A 77 13.68 -22.78 15.85
N PHE A 78 14.09 -23.14 14.64
CA PHE A 78 13.89 -24.46 14.02
C PHE A 78 15.19 -25.09 13.56
N SER A 79 15.18 -26.39 13.30
CA SER A 79 16.32 -27.09 12.70
C SER A 79 16.54 -26.65 11.25
N ALA A 80 17.79 -26.39 10.86
CA ALA A 80 18.18 -26.12 9.48
C ALA A 80 18.34 -27.41 8.61
N SER A 81 17.95 -28.58 9.13
CA SER A 81 18.03 -29.86 8.42
C SER A 81 17.08 -29.95 7.23
N ASN A 82 15.87 -29.42 7.36
CA ASN A 82 14.88 -29.39 6.29
C ASN A 82 14.10 -28.06 6.29
N PRO A 83 14.66 -27.02 5.64
CA PRO A 83 14.06 -25.68 5.61
C PRO A 83 12.68 -25.63 4.94
N SER A 84 12.44 -26.47 3.92
CA SER A 84 11.16 -26.50 3.20
C SER A 84 10.02 -27.11 4.05
N ARG A 85 10.32 -28.16 4.84
CA ARG A 85 9.37 -28.71 5.81
C ARG A 85 9.07 -27.68 6.91
N THR A 86 10.10 -27.03 7.44
CA THR A 86 9.95 -25.95 8.44
C THR A 86 9.04 -24.84 7.92
N ALA A 87 9.25 -24.36 6.69
CA ALA A 87 8.40 -23.36 6.09
C ALA A 87 6.95 -23.83 5.87
N SER A 88 6.75 -25.10 5.50
CA SER A 88 5.40 -25.64 5.25
C SER A 88 4.59 -25.79 6.55
N GLU A 89 5.21 -26.25 7.63
CA GLU A 89 4.55 -26.38 8.94
C GLU A 89 4.39 -25.03 9.65
N HIS A 90 5.45 -24.20 9.60
CA HIS A 90 5.48 -22.95 10.37
C HIS A 90 4.76 -21.80 9.68
N LEU A 91 5.07 -21.57 8.40
CA LEU A 91 4.54 -20.44 7.64
C LEU A 91 3.25 -20.82 6.91
N LYS A 92 3.23 -21.92 6.13
CA LYS A 92 2.03 -22.27 5.33
C LYS A 92 0.85 -22.84 6.15
N ARG A 93 1.11 -23.73 7.11
CA ARG A 93 0.06 -24.33 7.95
C ARG A 93 -0.37 -23.46 9.15
N GLY A 94 0.27 -22.30 9.34
CA GLY A 94 -0.21 -21.25 10.24
C GLY A 94 0.18 -21.39 11.71
N THR A 95 1.24 -22.11 12.07
CA THR A 95 1.73 -22.11 13.47
C THR A 95 2.54 -20.86 13.83
N CYS A 96 2.90 -20.01 12.85
CA CYS A 96 3.43 -18.67 13.13
C CYS A 96 2.27 -17.68 13.39
N PRO A 97 2.16 -17.10 14.60
CA PRO A 97 1.06 -16.18 14.95
C PRO A 97 1.10 -14.90 14.12
N ASN A 98 2.28 -14.48 13.66
CA ASN A 98 2.53 -13.21 12.98
C ASN A 98 2.74 -13.35 11.46
N PHE A 99 2.57 -14.55 10.89
CA PHE A 99 2.70 -14.75 9.44
C PHE A 99 1.38 -14.50 8.70
N ASN A 100 0.24 -14.81 9.32
CA ASN A 100 -1.09 -14.56 8.75
C ASN A 100 -1.60 -13.12 8.98
N SER A 101 -0.89 -12.30 9.76
CA SER A 101 -1.21 -10.89 10.02
C SER A 101 -0.65 -9.93 8.95
N LEU A 102 0.23 -10.41 8.07
CA LEU A 102 0.62 -9.72 6.84
C LEU A 102 -0.34 -10.14 5.73
N ALA A 103 -1.04 -9.15 5.15
CA ALA A 103 -2.08 -9.30 4.14
C ALA A 103 -1.76 -10.38 3.09
N LYS A 104 -2.67 -11.35 2.93
CA LYS A 104 -2.54 -12.41 1.92
C LYS A 104 -2.75 -11.84 0.50
N PRO A 105 -1.87 -12.13 -0.47
CA PRO A 105 -2.24 -12.12 -1.87
C PRO A 105 -3.26 -13.25 -2.12
N ILE A 106 -4.35 -12.92 -2.80
CA ILE A 106 -5.44 -13.82 -3.14
C ILE A 106 -4.92 -14.90 -4.10
N SER A 107 -4.55 -16.07 -3.57
CA SER A 107 -4.62 -17.36 -4.28
C SER A 107 -4.29 -18.50 -3.32
N SER A 108 -5.12 -19.55 -3.34
CA SER A 108 -5.06 -20.81 -2.58
C SER A 108 -5.74 -20.84 -1.19
N VAL A 109 -7.06 -21.01 -1.19
CA VAL A 109 -7.74 -21.83 -0.17
C VAL A 109 -8.75 -22.74 -0.87
N SER A 110 -8.58 -24.05 -0.70
CA SER A 110 -9.63 -25.07 -0.93
C SER A 110 -10.15 -25.54 0.43
N PRO A 111 -11.42 -25.96 0.55
CA PRO A 111 -12.09 -26.12 1.84
C PRO A 111 -11.98 -27.54 2.40
N SER A 112 -12.09 -27.69 3.73
CA SER A 112 -12.44 -28.94 4.43
C SER A 112 -13.04 -28.62 5.80
N PRO A 113 -13.85 -29.55 6.37
CA PRO A 113 -15.19 -29.24 6.86
C PRO A 113 -15.27 -28.97 8.37
N THR A 114 -16.21 -28.12 8.77
CA THR A 114 -16.52 -27.85 10.17
C THR A 114 -17.59 -28.82 10.67
N THR A 115 -17.22 -29.63 11.66
CA THR A 115 -18.10 -30.47 12.48
C THR A 115 -19.07 -29.61 13.29
N MET A 116 -20.33 -30.05 13.30
CA MET A 116 -21.41 -29.47 14.07
C MET A 116 -21.31 -29.82 15.55
N THR A 117 -21.59 -28.86 16.42
CA THR A 117 -22.10 -29.12 17.77
C THR A 117 -23.33 -28.24 17.99
N ALA A 118 -24.46 -28.92 18.11
CA ALA A 118 -25.76 -28.36 18.42
C ALA A 118 -25.85 -27.97 19.90
N ALA A 119 -26.53 -26.85 20.17
CA ALA A 119 -27.18 -26.60 21.45
C ALA A 119 -28.63 -26.21 21.17
N THR A 120 -29.52 -26.88 21.91
CA THR A 120 -30.97 -26.96 21.78
C THR A 120 -31.72 -25.89 22.57
N ALA A 121 -33.03 -25.79 22.26
CA ALA A 121 -34.12 -25.10 22.97
C ALA A 121 -34.38 -23.63 22.55
N THR A 122 -35.59 -23.15 22.25
CA THR A 122 -36.95 -23.73 22.37
C THR A 122 -37.92 -22.94 21.48
N THR A 123 -38.95 -23.64 21.01
CA THR A 123 -40.08 -23.24 20.17
C THR A 123 -41.01 -22.18 20.79
N GLN A 124 -41.55 -21.25 19.98
CA GLN A 124 -42.98 -20.89 19.97
C GLN A 124 -43.42 -20.03 18.75
N SER A 125 -44.08 -20.69 17.80
CA SER A 125 -45.34 -20.35 17.12
C SER A 125 -45.78 -18.89 16.83
N ASN A 126 -45.86 -18.60 15.52
CA ASN A 126 -46.95 -17.93 14.76
C ASN A 126 -47.50 -16.55 15.19
N ARG A 127 -47.42 -15.56 14.28
CA ARG A 127 -48.61 -14.94 13.63
C ARG A 127 -48.22 -14.04 12.44
N LYS A 128 -48.83 -14.36 11.28
CA LYS A 128 -48.93 -13.53 10.07
C LYS A 128 -49.64 -12.21 10.38
N ARG A 129 -49.14 -11.09 9.83
CA ARG A 129 -50.01 -10.05 9.24
C ARG A 129 -49.29 -9.27 8.14
N ARG A 130 -49.91 -9.30 6.97
CA ARG A 130 -49.64 -8.48 5.77
C ARG A 130 -50.41 -7.16 5.90
N SER A 131 -49.89 -6.13 5.23
CA SER A 131 -50.51 -4.91 4.67
C SER A 131 -49.67 -3.68 5.02
N SER A 132 -49.46 -2.64 4.23
CA SER A 132 -49.52 -2.33 2.80
C SER A 132 -48.92 -0.92 2.68
N SER A 133 -48.14 -0.69 1.62
CA SER A 133 -47.87 0.58 0.90
C SER A 133 -48.26 1.94 1.51
N VAL A 134 -47.32 2.89 1.54
CA VAL A 134 -47.48 4.19 0.84
C VAL A 134 -46.14 4.59 0.21
N THR A 135 -46.12 4.58 -1.11
CA THR A 135 -45.10 5.13 -2.00
C THR A 135 -45.41 6.61 -2.21
N VAL A 136 -44.41 7.49 -2.08
CA VAL A 136 -44.45 8.84 -2.67
C VAL A 136 -43.31 8.93 -3.67
N THR A 137 -43.67 8.88 -4.93
CA THR A 137 -42.82 9.14 -6.10
C THR A 137 -42.67 10.63 -6.31
N ALA A 138 -41.44 11.11 -6.46
CA ALA A 138 -41.14 12.36 -7.16
C ALA A 138 -40.11 12.06 -8.25
N THR A 139 -40.60 11.99 -9.48
CA THR A 139 -39.83 11.95 -10.73
C THR A 139 -39.42 13.35 -11.13
N GLY A 140 -38.14 13.52 -11.49
CA GLY A 140 -37.61 14.70 -12.16
C GLY A 140 -36.35 14.32 -12.92
N GLY A 141 -36.53 13.75 -14.11
CA GLY A 141 -35.43 13.35 -14.98
C GLY A 141 -34.87 14.54 -15.76
N VAL A 142 -33.53 14.64 -15.79
CA VAL A 142 -32.80 15.40 -16.81
C VAL A 142 -31.74 14.46 -17.40
N LEU A 143 -31.81 14.29 -18.71
CA LEU A 143 -30.91 13.52 -19.55
C LEU A 143 -29.61 14.29 -19.73
N VAL A 144 -28.46 13.70 -19.38
CA VAL A 144 -27.15 14.20 -19.82
C VAL A 144 -26.31 13.02 -20.29
N GLY A 145 -25.78 13.16 -21.51
CA GLY A 145 -25.10 12.13 -22.29
C GLY A 145 -23.72 11.73 -21.78
N SER A 146 -23.33 10.54 -22.25
CA SER A 146 -22.02 9.92 -22.09
C SER A 146 -20.85 10.83 -22.49
N VAL A 147 -19.89 11.01 -21.59
CA VAL A 147 -18.48 11.32 -21.90
C VAL A 147 -17.59 10.51 -20.94
N PRO A 148 -16.44 9.95 -21.37
CA PRO A 148 -15.71 8.93 -20.62
C PRO A 148 -14.90 9.51 -19.45
N GLY A 149 -15.07 8.94 -18.27
CA GLY A 149 -14.32 9.26 -17.06
C GLY A 149 -12.88 8.74 -17.10
N CYS A 150 -11.97 9.64 -16.72
CA CYS A 150 -10.53 9.51 -16.63
C CYS A 150 -10.09 8.27 -15.81
N SER A 151 -9.20 7.47 -16.40
CA SER A 151 -8.55 6.33 -15.77
C SER A 151 -7.39 6.78 -14.89
N TYR A 152 -7.30 6.21 -13.68
CA TYR A 152 -6.05 6.19 -12.93
C TYR A 152 -5.02 5.41 -13.75
N GLN A 153 -4.04 6.10 -14.32
CA GLN A 153 -2.91 5.47 -14.99
C GLN A 153 -1.99 4.86 -13.92
N ALA A 154 -2.14 3.56 -13.69
CA ALA A 154 -1.03 2.74 -13.25
C ALA A 154 -0.08 2.57 -14.45
N THR A 155 1.19 2.91 -14.27
CA THR A 155 2.26 2.66 -15.26
C THR A 155 2.27 1.19 -15.68
N PRO A 156 2.31 0.87 -16.99
CA PRO A 156 2.38 -0.50 -17.47
C PRO A 156 3.77 -1.08 -17.19
N LEU A 157 3.81 -2.20 -16.49
CA LEU A 157 4.98 -3.06 -16.41
C LEU A 157 5.32 -3.56 -17.82
N ALA A 158 6.52 -3.27 -18.28
CA ALA A 158 7.05 -3.75 -19.55
C ALA A 158 7.06 -5.30 -19.56
N ILE A 159 6.23 -5.89 -20.41
CA ILE A 159 6.32 -7.30 -20.76
C ILE A 159 7.38 -7.40 -21.86
N VAL A 160 8.51 -8.02 -21.52
CA VAL A 160 9.50 -8.47 -22.50
C VAL A 160 8.89 -9.69 -23.21
N ASP A 161 8.71 -9.56 -24.52
CA ASP A 161 8.25 -10.59 -25.44
C ASP A 161 9.33 -11.68 -25.64
N PRO A 162 9.09 -12.96 -25.28
CA PRO A 162 10.07 -14.03 -25.50
C PRO A 162 10.00 -14.68 -26.89
N SER A 163 9.31 -14.12 -27.89
CA SER A 163 9.09 -14.78 -29.18
C SER A 163 10.15 -14.53 -30.27
N ARG A 164 11.32 -13.98 -29.93
CA ARG A 164 12.43 -13.82 -30.88
C ARG A 164 13.68 -14.57 -30.43
N TYR A 165 13.72 -15.88 -30.67
CA TYR A 165 14.95 -16.66 -30.93
C TYR A 165 14.57 -18.11 -31.23
N CYS A 166 14.32 -18.44 -32.50
CA CYS A 166 14.60 -19.77 -33.05
C CYS A 166 14.63 -19.67 -34.58
N GLY A 167 15.81 -19.47 -35.15
CA GLY A 167 16.08 -19.61 -36.58
C GLY A 167 16.64 -21.01 -36.87
N GLU A 168 16.10 -21.59 -37.94
CA GLU A 168 16.70 -22.49 -38.95
C GLU A 168 17.56 -23.71 -38.55
N SER A 169 16.97 -24.88 -38.87
CA SER A 169 17.52 -26.00 -39.67
C SER A 169 19.04 -26.13 -39.81
N ASP A 170 19.59 -27.33 -39.51
CA ASP A 170 20.21 -28.17 -40.56
C ASP A 170 20.79 -29.56 -40.13
N TYR A 171 20.49 -30.55 -41.00
CA TYR A 171 21.17 -31.81 -41.40
C TYR A 171 21.52 -33.00 -40.45
N SER A 172 20.75 -34.10 -40.60
CA SER A 172 21.05 -35.48 -41.16
C SER A 172 22.46 -36.12 -41.06
N PRO A 173 22.71 -37.41 -41.44
CA PRO A 173 21.84 -38.59 -41.68
C PRO A 173 22.41 -39.94 -41.10
N SER A 174 21.71 -41.07 -41.26
CA SER A 174 22.35 -42.40 -41.31
C SER A 174 21.50 -43.47 -42.03
N PRO A 175 22.15 -44.51 -42.59
CA PRO A 175 21.86 -45.02 -43.93
C PRO A 175 21.12 -46.37 -43.95
N GLY A 176 20.54 -46.70 -45.12
CA GLY A 176 20.02 -48.04 -45.39
C GLY A 176 21.11 -49.04 -45.82
N THR A 177 20.73 -50.31 -45.97
CA THR A 177 20.88 -51.15 -47.19
C THR A 177 20.95 -52.67 -46.88
N THR A 178 20.30 -53.46 -47.77
CA THR A 178 20.49 -54.89 -48.13
C THR A 178 20.12 -56.01 -47.15
N MET A 179 19.24 -56.97 -47.43
CA MET A 179 19.03 -57.94 -48.54
C MET A 179 19.87 -59.23 -48.45
N THR A 180 19.17 -60.37 -48.69
CA THR A 180 19.61 -61.74 -49.05
C THR A 180 19.99 -62.72 -47.92
N VAL A 181 19.72 -64.05 -47.93
CA VAL A 181 18.85 -65.00 -48.67
C VAL A 181 19.01 -66.40 -48.02
N SER A 182 17.98 -67.25 -48.18
CA SER A 182 17.93 -68.75 -48.11
C SER A 182 17.97 -69.53 -46.78
N GLY A 183 16.88 -70.31 -46.56
CA GLY A 183 16.96 -71.78 -46.71
C GLY A 183 16.31 -72.65 -45.63
N GLY A 184 15.17 -73.31 -45.94
CA GLY A 184 14.91 -74.70 -45.53
C GLY A 184 13.69 -75.02 -44.66
N ASN A 185 12.58 -75.46 -45.31
CA ASN A 185 11.57 -76.47 -44.91
C ASN A 185 11.02 -76.46 -43.45
N SER A 186 9.71 -76.40 -43.18
CA SER A 186 8.68 -77.33 -43.69
C SER A 186 7.25 -76.99 -43.16
N VAL A 187 6.23 -77.36 -43.95
CA VAL A 187 4.85 -77.76 -43.58
C VAL A 187 3.76 -76.70 -43.31
N GLN A 188 2.87 -76.59 -44.32
CA GLN A 188 1.39 -76.56 -44.32
C GLN A 188 0.59 -75.27 -44.61
N HIS A 189 0.06 -75.30 -45.85
CA HIS A 189 -1.24 -74.84 -46.36
C HIS A 189 -1.51 -73.33 -46.51
N GLN A 190 -1.15 -72.84 -47.69
CA GLN A 190 -1.81 -71.71 -48.36
C GLN A 190 -3.16 -72.12 -48.94
N GLN A 191 -4.16 -71.25 -48.78
CA GLN A 191 -4.91 -70.71 -49.92
C GLN A 191 -5.24 -69.24 -49.60
N GLN A 192 -4.75 -68.34 -50.47
CA GLN A 192 -5.10 -66.92 -50.50
C GLN A 192 -6.59 -66.76 -50.82
N LEU A 193 -7.25 -65.78 -50.20
CA LEU A 193 -8.31 -65.04 -50.87
C LEU A 193 -8.26 -63.57 -50.47
N VAL A 194 -8.43 -62.73 -51.48
CA VAL A 194 -8.24 -61.30 -51.54
C VAL A 194 -9.63 -60.66 -51.74
N LEU A 195 -9.83 -59.48 -51.13
CA LEU A 195 -10.88 -58.47 -51.35
C LEU A 195 -12.33 -58.83 -50.98
N SER A 196 -12.95 -58.00 -50.13
CA SER A 196 -14.04 -57.11 -50.56
C SER A 196 -14.48 -56.18 -49.43
N GLY A 197 -14.63 -54.89 -49.73
CA GLY A 197 -15.23 -53.91 -48.83
C GLY A 197 -16.68 -54.27 -48.53
N GLY A 198 -16.97 -54.52 -47.25
CA GLY A 198 -18.30 -54.76 -46.73
C GLY A 198 -18.88 -53.49 -46.12
N LYS A 199 -20.10 -53.15 -46.52
CA LYS A 199 -20.96 -52.04 -46.08
C LYS A 199 -21.42 -52.17 -44.60
N GLU A 200 -20.72 -52.94 -43.78
CA GLU A 200 -21.17 -53.42 -42.47
C GLU A 200 -20.36 -52.82 -41.30
N ASP A 201 -19.25 -52.10 -41.57
CA ASP A 201 -18.41 -51.45 -40.54
C ASP A 201 -18.85 -50.02 -40.17
N PHE A 202 -20.04 -49.60 -40.57
CA PHE A 202 -20.61 -48.31 -40.13
C PHE A 202 -21.00 -48.30 -38.64
N GLY A 203 -21.15 -49.47 -38.00
CA GLY A 203 -21.41 -49.55 -36.56
C GLY A 203 -20.24 -49.05 -35.71
N ALA A 204 -19.01 -49.41 -36.08
CA ALA A 204 -17.80 -49.00 -35.36
C ALA A 204 -17.52 -47.50 -35.54
N LEU A 205 -17.78 -46.95 -36.74
CA LEU A 205 -17.66 -45.51 -37.01
C LEU A 205 -18.78 -44.69 -36.34
N ALA A 206 -20.02 -45.19 -36.28
CA ALA A 206 -21.12 -44.52 -35.59
C ALA A 206 -20.93 -44.46 -34.07
N MET A 207 -20.43 -45.55 -33.46
CA MET A 207 -20.09 -45.55 -32.02
C MET A 207 -18.92 -44.63 -31.69
N LEU A 208 -17.97 -44.45 -32.61
CA LEU A 208 -16.90 -43.46 -32.48
C LEU A 208 -17.43 -42.03 -32.64
N GLU A 209 -18.33 -41.78 -33.59
CA GLU A 209 -18.95 -40.47 -33.81
C GLU A 209 -19.84 -40.05 -32.63
N ASP A 210 -20.63 -40.96 -32.06
CA ASP A 210 -21.44 -40.69 -30.87
C ASP A 210 -20.61 -40.49 -29.61
N SER A 211 -19.48 -41.22 -29.48
CA SER A 211 -18.52 -41.00 -28.40
C SER A 211 -17.82 -39.65 -28.52
N VAL A 212 -17.50 -39.23 -29.75
CA VAL A 212 -16.90 -37.91 -30.04
C VAL A 212 -17.91 -36.77 -29.92
N LYS A 213 -19.19 -36.99 -30.24
CA LYS A 213 -20.29 -36.02 -30.00
C LYS A 213 -20.61 -35.86 -28.51
N LYS A 214 -20.48 -36.90 -27.69
CA LYS A 214 -20.53 -36.80 -26.22
C LYS A 214 -19.32 -36.09 -25.61
N LEU A 215 -18.16 -36.12 -26.27
CA LEU A 215 -16.93 -35.46 -25.80
C LEU A 215 -16.76 -34.02 -26.33
N LYS A 216 -17.44 -33.66 -27.41
CA LYS A 216 -17.42 -32.30 -28.00
C LYS A 216 -18.65 -31.48 -27.60
N SER A 217 -18.79 -31.24 -26.30
CA SER A 217 -19.31 -29.98 -25.76
C SER A 217 -19.22 -30.03 -24.23
N PRO A 218 -18.40 -29.19 -23.59
CA PRO A 218 -18.69 -28.84 -22.21
C PRO A 218 -19.98 -28.02 -22.27
N LYS A 219 -21.14 -28.68 -22.12
CA LYS A 219 -22.25 -27.99 -21.47
C LYS A 219 -21.67 -27.51 -20.15
N THR A 220 -21.57 -26.19 -19.98
CA THR A 220 -21.38 -25.58 -18.67
C THR A 220 -22.42 -26.23 -17.75
N SER A 221 -21.96 -27.17 -16.94
CA SER A 221 -22.76 -27.72 -15.85
C SER A 221 -23.33 -26.53 -15.11
N PRO A 222 -24.65 -26.50 -14.78
CA PRO A 222 -25.15 -25.43 -13.94
C PRO A 222 -24.24 -25.40 -12.72
N GLY A 223 -23.59 -24.26 -12.49
CA GLY A 223 -22.71 -24.09 -11.34
C GLY A 223 -23.44 -24.55 -10.07
N PRO A 224 -22.72 -24.88 -8.99
CA PRO A 224 -23.33 -25.32 -7.75
C PRO A 224 -24.52 -24.42 -7.43
N THR A 225 -25.73 -24.99 -7.45
CA THR A 225 -26.95 -24.19 -7.34
C THR A 225 -27.10 -23.82 -5.87
N LEU A 226 -26.49 -22.70 -5.51
CA LEU A 226 -26.61 -22.14 -4.18
C LEU A 226 -28.09 -21.86 -3.90
N SER A 227 -28.54 -22.22 -2.70
CA SER A 227 -29.87 -21.82 -2.25
C SER A 227 -29.95 -20.29 -2.18
N LYS A 228 -31.16 -19.76 -2.30
CA LYS A 228 -31.39 -18.31 -2.22
C LYS A 228 -30.80 -17.69 -0.93
N SER A 229 -30.87 -18.40 0.20
CA SER A 229 -30.29 -17.95 1.46
C SER A 229 -28.76 -17.93 1.45
N GLN A 230 -28.11 -18.90 0.80
CA GLN A 230 -26.65 -18.91 0.65
C GLN A 230 -26.16 -17.78 -0.25
N ILE A 231 -26.88 -17.50 -1.35
CA ILE A 231 -26.59 -16.37 -2.23
C ILE A 231 -26.71 -15.05 -1.45
N GLU A 232 -27.79 -14.87 -0.71
CA GLU A 232 -28.01 -13.68 0.12
C GLU A 232 -26.93 -13.50 1.19
N CYS A 233 -26.55 -14.59 1.87
CA CYS A 233 -25.48 -14.57 2.87
C CYS A 233 -24.12 -14.20 2.25
N ALA A 234 -23.77 -14.78 1.09
CA ALA A 234 -22.53 -14.47 0.40
C ALA A 234 -22.48 -13.02 -0.10
N VAL A 235 -23.59 -12.48 -0.60
CA VAL A 235 -23.67 -11.07 -1.02
C VAL A 235 -23.61 -10.12 0.18
N ASN A 236 -24.17 -10.50 1.34
CA ASN A 236 -24.00 -9.73 2.57
C ASN A 236 -22.54 -9.70 3.03
N LEU A 237 -21.86 -10.85 3.05
CA LEU A 237 -20.44 -10.92 3.38
C LEU A 237 -19.59 -10.10 2.40
N LEU A 238 -19.94 -10.09 1.11
CA LEU A 238 -19.28 -9.23 0.13
C LEU A 238 -19.53 -7.74 0.43
N ALA A 239 -20.75 -7.36 0.82
CA ALA A 239 -21.06 -5.99 1.21
C ALA A 239 -20.32 -5.56 2.49
N ASP A 240 -20.23 -6.45 3.49
CA ASP A 240 -19.46 -6.23 4.71
C ASP A 240 -17.96 -6.06 4.39
N TRP A 241 -17.41 -6.93 3.53
CA TRP A 241 -16.02 -6.80 3.07
C TRP A 241 -15.77 -5.50 2.31
N VAL A 242 -16.69 -5.09 1.44
CA VAL A 242 -16.60 -3.80 0.71
C VAL A 242 -16.65 -2.62 1.67
N TYR A 243 -17.49 -2.70 2.71
CA TYR A 243 -17.56 -1.70 3.77
C TYR A 243 -16.26 -1.63 4.58
N GLU A 244 -15.73 -2.78 5.01
CA GLU A 244 -14.46 -2.88 5.76
C GLU A 244 -13.25 -2.43 4.93
N CYS A 245 -13.29 -2.67 3.62
CA CYS A 245 -12.24 -2.27 2.68
C CYS A 245 -12.52 -0.93 1.98
N CYS A 246 -13.48 -0.13 2.47
CA CYS A 246 -13.83 1.15 1.87
C CYS A 246 -12.56 2.02 1.67
N GLY A 247 -12.32 2.43 0.42
CA GLY A 247 -11.12 3.18 0.00
C GLY A 247 -10.02 2.34 -0.65
N SER A 248 -9.97 1.03 -0.37
CA SER A 248 -9.01 0.09 -0.99
C SER A 248 -9.62 -0.71 -2.15
N VAL A 249 -10.94 -0.91 -2.14
CA VAL A 249 -11.69 -1.59 -3.20
C VAL A 249 -12.67 -0.60 -3.82
N SER A 250 -12.58 -0.39 -5.13
CA SER A 250 -13.52 0.46 -5.85
C SER A 250 -14.72 -0.35 -6.34
N PHE A 251 -15.87 0.31 -6.51
CA PHE A 251 -17.03 -0.31 -7.17
C PHE A 251 -16.70 -0.78 -8.59
N SER A 252 -15.76 -0.13 -9.28
CA SER A 252 -15.29 -0.58 -10.60
C SER A 252 -14.56 -1.92 -10.55
N SER A 253 -13.87 -2.25 -9.44
CA SER A 253 -13.27 -3.57 -9.24
C SER A 253 -14.34 -4.67 -9.13
N LEU A 254 -15.49 -4.36 -8.53
CA LEU A 254 -16.62 -5.29 -8.38
C LEU A 254 -17.40 -5.51 -9.68
N GLU A 255 -17.30 -4.57 -10.62
CA GLU A 255 -17.87 -4.68 -11.97
C GLU A 255 -16.87 -5.24 -12.99
N HIS A 256 -15.64 -5.56 -12.56
CA HIS A 256 -14.60 -6.05 -13.45
C HIS A 256 -15.01 -7.41 -14.06
N PRO A 257 -14.85 -7.63 -15.38
CA PRO A 257 -15.31 -8.85 -16.05
C PRO A 257 -14.77 -10.14 -15.42
N LYS A 258 -13.50 -10.17 -15.01
CA LYS A 258 -12.91 -11.34 -14.35
C LYS A 258 -13.49 -11.63 -12.97
N PHE A 259 -13.89 -10.60 -12.23
CA PHE A 259 -14.56 -10.79 -10.94
C PHE A 259 -15.98 -11.33 -11.14
N ARG A 260 -16.68 -10.84 -12.16
CA ARG A 260 -17.98 -11.38 -12.58
C ARG A 260 -17.88 -12.85 -13.01
N ASP A 261 -16.87 -13.19 -13.79
CA ASP A 261 -16.62 -14.57 -14.22
C ASP A 261 -16.33 -15.48 -13.01
N PHE A 262 -15.56 -15.00 -12.04
CA PHE A 262 -15.33 -15.68 -10.76
C PHE A 262 -16.64 -15.91 -9.99
N LEU A 263 -17.48 -14.88 -9.82
CA LEU A 263 -18.77 -14.99 -9.15
C LEU A 263 -19.67 -16.05 -9.83
N ASN A 264 -19.75 -16.01 -11.15
CA ASN A 264 -20.50 -16.99 -11.93
C ASN A 264 -19.95 -18.41 -11.72
N GLN A 265 -18.63 -18.58 -11.64
CA GLN A 265 -17.98 -19.87 -11.42
C GLN A 265 -18.29 -20.46 -10.04
N VAL A 266 -18.44 -19.61 -9.01
CA VAL A 266 -18.80 -20.05 -7.64
C VAL A 266 -20.32 -20.13 -7.41
N GLY A 267 -21.14 -19.89 -8.44
CA GLY A 267 -22.60 -19.97 -8.36
C GLY A 267 -23.29 -18.72 -7.82
N LEU A 268 -22.58 -17.58 -7.74
CA LEU A 268 -23.15 -16.30 -7.33
C LEU A 268 -23.57 -15.46 -8.54
N PRO A 269 -24.69 -14.72 -8.45
CA PRO A 269 -25.10 -13.82 -9.52
C PRO A 269 -24.11 -12.65 -9.66
N PRO A 270 -24.06 -12.00 -10.84
CA PRO A 270 -23.32 -10.77 -11.02
C PRO A 270 -23.78 -9.72 -10.01
N VAL A 271 -22.83 -9.19 -9.25
CA VAL A 271 -23.11 -8.12 -8.29
C VAL A 271 -22.97 -6.79 -9.01
N SER A 272 -24.06 -6.04 -9.11
CA SER A 272 -24.03 -4.69 -9.68
C SER A 272 -23.78 -3.65 -8.59
N ARG A 273 -23.21 -2.50 -8.97
CA ARG A 273 -23.04 -1.37 -8.05
C ARG A 273 -24.34 -0.99 -7.35
N ARG A 274 -25.48 -1.04 -8.03
CA ARG A 274 -26.80 -0.69 -7.44
C ARG A 274 -27.24 -1.65 -6.34
N VAL A 275 -26.83 -2.92 -6.40
CA VAL A 275 -27.18 -3.92 -5.38
C VAL A 275 -26.38 -3.74 -4.11
N LEU A 276 -25.11 -3.35 -4.22
CA LEU A 276 -24.25 -3.07 -3.06
C LEU A 276 -24.48 -1.67 -2.51
N ALA A 277 -24.41 -0.64 -3.36
CA ALA A 277 -24.62 0.77 -3.00
C ALA A 277 -26.10 1.16 -2.82
N GLY A 278 -27.00 0.19 -2.82
CA GLY A 278 -28.41 0.38 -2.47
C GLY A 278 -28.66 -0.03 -1.01
N SER A 279 -29.78 -0.72 -0.79
CA SER A 279 -30.30 -1.03 0.54
C SER A 279 -29.34 -1.75 1.49
N ARG A 280 -28.33 -2.47 1.00
CA ARG A 280 -27.37 -3.19 1.85
C ARG A 280 -26.39 -2.24 2.54
N LEU A 281 -25.70 -1.40 1.78
CA LEU A 281 -24.82 -0.38 2.37
C LEU A 281 -25.63 0.67 3.14
N ASP A 282 -26.86 1.01 2.71
CA ASP A 282 -27.74 1.89 3.47
C ASP A 282 -28.13 1.28 4.83
N ALA A 283 -28.50 0.00 4.87
CA ALA A 283 -28.81 -0.70 6.12
C ALA A 283 -27.57 -0.81 7.03
N LYS A 284 -26.40 -1.07 6.46
CA LYS A 284 -25.13 -1.09 7.21
C LYS A 284 -24.81 0.29 7.77
N TYR A 285 -24.99 1.33 6.98
CA TYR A 285 -24.82 2.72 7.40
C TYR A 285 -25.74 3.07 8.55
N GLU A 286 -27.05 2.79 8.44
CA GLU A 286 -28.00 3.09 9.52
C GLU A 286 -27.72 2.26 10.79
N ALA A 287 -27.25 1.01 10.65
CA ALA A 287 -26.82 0.20 11.80
C ALA A 287 -25.61 0.83 12.52
N VAL A 288 -24.55 1.18 11.77
CA VAL A 288 -23.33 1.81 12.34
C VAL A 288 -23.63 3.20 12.89
N LYS A 289 -24.52 3.95 12.25
CA LYS A 289 -25.00 5.25 12.73
C LYS A 289 -25.77 5.11 14.03
N ALA A 290 -26.71 4.17 14.14
CA ALA A 290 -27.46 3.93 15.37
C ALA A 290 -26.53 3.51 16.53
N GLU A 291 -25.53 2.67 16.26
CA GLU A 291 -24.50 2.31 17.22
C GLU A 291 -23.66 3.53 17.66
N SER A 292 -23.22 4.35 16.70
CA SER A 292 -22.46 5.56 16.98
C SER A 292 -23.27 6.55 17.81
N GLU A 293 -24.55 6.75 17.48
CA GLU A 293 -25.46 7.61 18.24
C GLU A 293 -25.71 7.10 19.66
N ALA A 294 -25.79 5.79 19.86
CA ALA A 294 -25.87 5.21 21.21
C ALA A 294 -24.61 5.54 22.02
N ARG A 295 -23.42 5.32 21.45
CA ARG A 295 -22.14 5.63 22.09
C ARG A 295 -21.99 7.11 22.43
N ILE A 296 -22.47 8.01 21.56
CA ILE A 296 -22.44 9.46 21.81
C ILE A 296 -23.39 9.83 22.97
N ARG A 297 -24.60 9.25 23.02
CA ARG A 297 -25.56 9.50 24.12
C ARG A 297 -25.05 9.02 25.47
N ASP A 298 -24.32 7.91 25.49
CA ASP A 298 -23.78 7.32 26.72
C ASP A 298 -22.52 8.07 27.22
N ALA A 299 -21.93 8.93 26.39
CA ALA A 299 -20.74 9.70 26.75
C ALA A 299 -21.07 10.87 27.68
N LEU A 300 -20.25 11.04 28.73
CA LEU A 300 -20.41 12.14 29.71
C LEU A 300 -20.22 13.52 29.05
N PHE A 301 -19.25 13.61 28.15
CA PHE A 301 -18.97 14.79 27.33
C PHE A 301 -18.29 14.34 26.04
N PHE A 302 -18.22 15.23 25.06
CA PHE A 302 -17.55 14.98 23.79
C PHE A 302 -16.98 16.28 23.20
N GLN A 303 -16.15 16.14 22.18
CA GLN A 303 -15.63 17.26 21.40
C GLN A 303 -16.02 17.07 19.93
N VAL A 304 -16.45 18.13 19.25
CA VAL A 304 -16.73 18.07 17.81
C VAL A 304 -15.46 18.41 17.04
N SER A 305 -15.12 17.61 16.04
CA SER A 305 -14.08 17.93 15.06
C SER A 305 -14.69 18.21 13.69
N SER A 306 -14.16 19.19 12.99
CA SER A 306 -14.59 19.51 11.64
C SER A 306 -13.44 19.89 10.71
N ASP A 307 -13.43 19.30 9.53
CA ASP A 307 -12.42 19.49 8.50
C ASP A 307 -13.04 19.71 7.13
N GLY A 308 -12.27 20.26 6.19
CA GLY A 308 -12.71 20.44 4.80
C GLY A 308 -13.42 21.77 4.51
N TRP A 309 -13.29 22.78 5.37
CA TRP A 309 -13.88 24.09 5.14
C TRP A 309 -13.14 24.94 4.09
N LYS A 310 -11.90 24.57 3.80
CA LYS A 310 -11.08 25.20 2.77
C LYS A 310 -11.32 24.53 1.42
N VAL A 311 -11.96 25.24 0.50
CA VAL A 311 -12.10 24.80 -0.91
C VAL A 311 -10.71 24.61 -1.52
N LYS A 312 -10.42 23.38 -1.94
CA LYS A 312 -9.24 23.08 -2.74
C LYS A 312 -9.63 23.25 -4.20
N ARG A 313 -8.97 24.16 -4.93
CA ARG A 313 -9.13 24.27 -6.38
C ARG A 313 -8.51 23.04 -7.02
N PHE A 314 -9.32 22.06 -7.40
CA PHE A 314 -8.88 20.98 -8.25
C PHE A 314 -9.34 21.27 -9.69
N ALA A 315 -8.57 20.79 -10.67
CA ALA A 315 -8.89 20.93 -12.09
C ALA A 315 -10.21 20.23 -12.50
N SER A 316 -10.82 19.45 -11.60
CA SER A 316 -12.06 18.69 -11.84
C SER A 316 -13.29 19.19 -11.06
N GLY A 317 -13.24 20.35 -10.39
CA GLY A 317 -14.40 20.95 -9.70
C GLY A 317 -14.06 21.69 -8.40
N GLU A 318 -14.96 22.59 -7.96
CA GLU A 318 -14.83 23.45 -6.77
C GLU A 318 -15.59 22.92 -5.53
N ASP A 319 -15.82 21.61 -5.43
CA ASP A 319 -16.57 21.05 -4.31
C ASP A 319 -15.63 20.64 -3.17
N SER A 320 -15.88 21.20 -1.98
CA SER A 320 -15.18 20.85 -0.74
C SER A 320 -16.07 19.98 0.12
N LEU A 321 -15.64 18.77 0.47
CA LEU A 321 -16.37 17.92 1.41
C LEU A 321 -16.03 18.37 2.84
N VAL A 322 -17.01 18.90 3.56
CA VAL A 322 -16.88 19.15 4.99
C VAL A 322 -17.30 17.90 5.74
N ASN A 323 -16.46 17.46 6.66
CA ASN A 323 -16.74 16.33 7.52
C ASN A 323 -16.85 16.80 8.97
N LEU A 324 -17.77 16.19 9.72
CA LEU A 324 -17.98 16.41 11.14
C LEU A 324 -17.93 15.08 11.87
N THR A 325 -17.08 15.05 12.87
CA THR A 325 -16.76 13.88 13.68
C THR A 325 -16.91 14.23 15.15
N VAL A 326 -17.27 13.27 15.98
CA VAL A 326 -17.43 13.42 17.43
C VAL A 326 -16.35 12.60 18.12
N ASN A 327 -15.50 13.26 18.90
CA ASN A 327 -14.46 12.64 19.70
C ASN A 327 -14.96 12.41 21.12
N LEU A 328 -14.87 11.16 21.56
CA LEU A 328 -15.26 10.73 22.90
C LEU A 328 -14.04 10.72 23.84
N PRO A 329 -14.25 10.79 25.17
CA PRO A 329 -13.16 10.85 26.15
C PRO A 329 -12.29 9.59 26.18
N ASN A 330 -12.79 8.46 25.68
CA ASN A 330 -12.05 7.20 25.57
C ASN A 330 -11.11 7.13 24.35
N GLY A 331 -10.94 8.23 23.62
CA GLY A 331 -10.11 8.31 22.40
C GLY A 331 -10.80 7.83 21.12
N THR A 332 -12.08 7.43 21.18
CA THR A 332 -12.82 7.02 19.98
C THR A 332 -13.34 8.24 19.24
N SER A 333 -13.19 8.26 17.91
CA SER A 333 -13.81 9.26 17.03
C SER A 333 -14.92 8.61 16.20
N LEU A 334 -16.10 9.20 16.23
CA LEU A 334 -17.31 8.69 15.57
C LEU A 334 -17.75 9.66 14.48
N TYR A 335 -18.01 9.14 13.28
CA TYR A 335 -18.55 9.94 12.19
C TYR A 335 -19.95 10.47 12.56
N ARG A 336 -20.21 11.76 12.29
CA ARG A 336 -21.54 12.36 12.50
C ARG A 336 -22.23 12.70 11.19
N ARG A 337 -21.60 13.52 10.36
CA ARG A 337 -22.14 13.93 9.06
C ARG A 337 -21.05 14.50 8.17
N ALA A 338 -21.26 14.43 6.86
CA ALA A 338 -20.48 15.14 5.87
C ALA A 338 -21.41 15.73 4.80
N PHE A 339 -21.00 16.84 4.21
CA PHE A 339 -21.75 17.52 3.15
C PHE A 339 -20.80 18.25 2.21
N PHE A 340 -21.23 18.42 0.96
CA PHE A 340 -20.48 19.17 -0.04
C PHE A 340 -20.75 20.67 0.10
N LEU A 341 -19.68 21.45 -0.02
CA LEU A 341 -19.72 22.89 -0.18
C LEU A 341 -19.31 23.24 -1.60
N SER A 342 -20.13 24.03 -2.27
CA SER A 342 -19.76 24.65 -3.54
C SER A 342 -19.32 26.10 -3.28
N GLY A 343 -18.08 26.41 -3.62
CA GLY A 343 -17.52 27.76 -3.49
C GLY A 343 -17.17 28.21 -2.06
N SER A 344 -16.80 29.48 -1.92
CA SER A 344 -16.36 30.05 -0.64
C SER A 344 -17.53 30.32 0.29
N VAL A 345 -17.46 29.80 1.51
CA VAL A 345 -18.55 29.87 2.48
C VAL A 345 -18.24 30.84 3.63
N PRO A 346 -19.17 31.76 3.98
CA PRO A 346 -18.97 32.70 5.08
C PRO A 346 -18.71 32.02 6.43
N SER A 347 -18.00 32.73 7.33
CA SER A 347 -17.77 32.25 8.71
C SER A 347 -19.06 32.02 9.49
N LYS A 348 -20.08 32.87 9.27
CA LYS A 348 -21.40 32.74 9.90
C LYS A 348 -22.10 31.42 9.56
N TYR A 349 -22.03 30.98 8.31
CA TYR A 349 -22.63 29.70 7.91
C TYR A 349 -21.93 28.52 8.62
N ALA A 350 -20.60 28.55 8.76
CA ALA A 350 -19.92 27.50 9.50
C ALA A 350 -20.26 27.52 10.99
N GLU A 351 -20.41 28.71 11.57
CA GLU A 351 -20.89 28.88 12.94
C GLU A 351 -22.26 28.21 13.13
N GLU A 352 -23.21 28.48 12.21
CA GLU A 352 -24.55 27.89 12.21
C GLU A 352 -24.50 26.37 12.08
N VAL A 353 -23.74 25.84 11.12
CA VAL A 353 -23.59 24.39 10.90
C VAL A 353 -22.94 23.69 12.09
N LEU A 354 -21.89 24.28 12.67
CA LEU A 354 -21.22 23.72 13.85
C LEU A 354 -22.17 23.70 15.05
N TRP A 355 -22.88 24.80 15.29
CA TRP A 355 -23.85 24.89 16.37
C TRP A 355 -25.04 23.95 16.19
N GLU A 356 -25.62 23.89 14.98
CA GLU A 356 -26.68 22.95 14.61
C GLU A 356 -26.26 21.50 14.91
N THR A 357 -25.01 21.15 14.62
CA THR A 357 -24.47 19.81 14.91
C THR A 357 -24.44 19.53 16.41
N VAL A 358 -23.96 20.49 17.21
CA VAL A 358 -23.91 20.37 18.67
C VAL A 358 -25.33 20.21 19.25
N THR A 359 -26.26 21.08 18.85
CA THR A 359 -27.65 21.01 19.32
C THR A 359 -28.36 19.74 18.85
N GLY A 360 -28.04 19.26 17.64
CA GLY A 360 -28.59 18.02 17.10
C GLY A 360 -28.05 16.76 17.77
N ILE A 361 -26.94 16.84 18.50
CA ILE A 361 -26.42 15.75 19.32
C ILE A 361 -26.98 15.83 20.75
N CYS A 362 -26.86 17.00 21.38
CA CYS A 362 -27.17 17.18 22.80
C CYS A 362 -28.66 17.43 23.09
N GLY A 363 -29.45 17.83 22.10
CA GLY A 363 -30.76 18.45 22.33
C GLY A 363 -30.62 19.65 23.28
N ASN A 364 -31.15 19.52 24.50
CA ASN A 364 -31.10 20.56 25.52
C ASN A 364 -29.81 20.56 26.36
N ALA A 365 -29.02 19.47 26.34
CA ALA A 365 -27.83 19.30 27.19
C ALA A 365 -26.52 19.76 26.52
N VAL A 366 -26.52 20.95 25.90
CA VAL A 366 -25.39 21.46 25.09
C VAL A 366 -24.05 21.57 25.84
N GLN A 367 -24.09 21.57 27.17
CA GLN A 367 -22.92 21.54 28.06
C GLN A 367 -22.09 20.24 27.95
N GLN A 368 -22.66 19.18 27.40
CA GLN A 368 -21.92 17.93 27.10
C GLN A 368 -20.87 18.13 25.99
N CYS A 369 -21.04 19.15 25.14
CA CYS A 369 -20.01 19.52 24.18
C CYS A 369 -18.94 20.37 24.87
N ALA A 370 -17.76 19.78 25.08
CA ALA A 370 -16.61 20.44 25.69
C ALA A 370 -15.96 21.47 24.75
N GLY A 371 -16.23 21.40 23.45
CA GLY A 371 -15.73 22.36 22.47
C GLY A 371 -15.59 21.79 21.06
N ILE A 372 -15.00 22.59 20.18
CA ILE A 372 -14.90 22.31 18.75
C ILE A 372 -13.47 22.47 18.27
N VAL A 373 -12.94 21.48 17.57
CA VAL A 373 -11.68 21.57 16.81
C VAL A 373 -12.01 21.71 15.34
N ALA A 374 -11.59 22.80 14.70
CA ALA A 374 -11.77 22.94 13.26
C ALA A 374 -10.53 23.48 12.56
N ASP A 375 -10.50 23.34 11.24
CA ASP A 375 -9.47 24.00 10.45
C ASP A 375 -9.49 25.53 10.66
N LYS A 376 -8.30 26.14 10.56
CA LYS A 376 -8.11 27.56 10.89
C LYS A 376 -8.89 28.52 9.99
N PHE A 377 -9.35 28.07 8.82
CA PHE A 377 -10.00 28.95 7.84
C PHE A 377 -11.32 29.51 8.33
N LYS A 378 -11.81 29.12 9.51
CA LYS A 378 -12.97 29.73 10.18
C LYS A 378 -12.77 29.96 11.68
N GLY A 379 -11.55 30.33 12.10
CA GLY A 379 -11.26 30.72 13.50
C GLY A 379 -12.17 31.83 14.06
N LYS A 380 -12.77 32.66 13.19
CA LYS A 380 -13.83 33.62 13.59
C LYS A 380 -15.10 32.91 14.08
N ALA A 381 -15.54 31.84 13.42
CA ALA A 381 -16.70 31.07 13.86
C ALA A 381 -16.45 30.39 15.21
N LEU A 382 -15.26 29.79 15.38
CA LEU A 382 -14.84 29.19 16.65
C LEU A 382 -14.85 30.21 17.79
N ARG A 383 -14.24 31.38 17.59
CA ARG A 383 -14.20 32.45 18.59
C ARG A 383 -15.60 33.02 18.87
N ASN A 384 -16.45 33.16 17.85
CA ASN A 384 -17.83 33.61 18.05
C ASN A 384 -18.63 32.61 18.90
N LEU A 385 -18.48 31.31 18.65
CA LEU A 385 -19.14 30.27 19.45
C LEU A 385 -18.65 30.28 20.89
N GLU A 386 -17.34 30.39 21.10
CA GLU A 386 -16.74 30.47 22.44
C GLU A 386 -17.19 31.74 23.20
N ASN A 387 -17.31 32.87 22.50
CA ASN A 387 -17.83 34.11 23.09
C ASN A 387 -19.32 34.02 23.47
N ARG A 388 -20.12 33.17 22.81
CA ARG A 388 -21.53 32.97 23.17
C ARG A 388 -21.73 31.85 24.19
N HIS A 389 -20.77 30.92 24.26
CA HIS A 389 -20.85 29.69 25.02
C HIS A 389 -19.53 29.48 25.77
N HIS A 390 -19.37 30.20 26.87
CA HIS A 390 -18.11 30.35 27.59
C HIS A 390 -17.53 29.07 28.21
N TRP A 391 -18.29 27.97 28.25
CA TRP A 391 -17.79 26.67 28.69
C TRP A 391 -17.05 25.90 27.59
N MET A 392 -17.26 26.26 26.32
CA MET A 392 -16.66 25.55 25.19
C MET A 392 -15.23 26.01 24.96
N VAL A 393 -14.32 25.05 24.81
CA VAL A 393 -12.93 25.29 24.42
C VAL A 393 -12.79 25.00 22.93
N ASN A 394 -12.83 26.06 22.11
CA ASN A 394 -12.76 25.93 20.66
C ASN A 394 -11.32 26.16 20.15
N LEU A 395 -10.80 25.22 19.37
CA LEU A 395 -9.40 25.19 18.98
C LEU A 395 -9.22 25.12 17.47
N SER A 396 -8.17 25.79 16.99
CA SER A 396 -7.67 25.56 15.64
C SER A 396 -6.96 24.20 15.58
N CYS A 397 -7.14 23.48 14.49
CA CYS A 397 -6.50 22.19 14.27
C CYS A 397 -4.97 22.30 14.30
N MET A 398 -4.32 21.60 15.24
CA MET A 398 -2.86 21.57 15.40
C MET A 398 -2.13 21.05 14.16
N PHE A 399 -2.63 19.97 13.56
CA PHE A 399 -2.10 19.44 12.30
C PHE A 399 -2.06 20.51 11.20
N GLN A 400 -3.15 21.28 11.06
CA GLN A 400 -3.21 22.38 10.10
C GLN A 400 -2.29 23.54 10.52
N GLY A 401 -2.17 23.81 11.82
CA GLY A 401 -1.24 24.79 12.40
C GLY A 401 0.20 24.53 11.97
N PHE A 402 0.67 23.29 12.16
CA PHE A 402 2.01 22.83 11.80
C PHE A 402 2.23 22.84 10.28
N ASN A 403 1.34 22.23 9.51
CA ASN A 403 1.46 22.24 8.04
C ASN A 403 1.46 23.67 7.45
N SER A 404 0.75 24.61 8.11
CA SER A 404 0.76 26.01 7.66
C SER A 404 2.07 26.73 7.93
N LEU A 405 2.94 26.24 8.83
CA LEU A 405 4.28 26.81 9.03
C LEU A 405 5.12 26.73 7.76
N ILE A 406 5.01 25.64 7.00
CA ILE A 406 5.75 25.47 5.75
C ILE A 406 5.43 26.63 4.80
N LYS A 407 4.16 27.02 4.72
CA LYS A 407 3.72 28.17 3.94
C LYS A 407 4.24 29.49 4.49
N ASP A 408 4.32 29.64 5.82
CA ASP A 408 4.84 30.87 6.43
C ASP A 408 6.35 30.99 6.21
N PHE A 409 7.11 29.92 6.40
CA PHE A 409 8.55 29.88 6.11
C PHE A 409 8.83 30.16 4.64
N SER A 410 8.08 29.55 3.73
CA SER A 410 8.19 29.82 2.29
C SER A 410 7.94 31.28 1.93
N LYS A 411 7.19 32.04 2.73
CA LYS A 411 6.86 33.44 2.48
C LYS A 411 7.79 34.42 3.19
N GLU A 412 8.22 34.08 4.39
CA GLU A 412 8.91 35.01 5.29
C GLU A 412 10.43 34.78 5.33
N LEU A 413 10.93 33.60 4.93
CA LEU A 413 12.36 33.31 4.91
C LEU A 413 12.94 33.44 3.49
N PRO A 414 13.95 34.30 3.28
CA PRO A 414 14.63 34.44 1.98
C PRO A 414 15.25 33.13 1.47
N LEU A 415 15.73 32.28 2.37
CA LEU A 415 16.32 30.97 2.06
C LEU A 415 15.39 30.10 1.20
N PHE A 416 14.09 30.04 1.54
CA PHE A 416 13.11 29.25 0.79
C PHE A 416 12.96 29.76 -0.63
N LYS A 417 12.97 31.09 -0.82
CA LYS A 417 12.89 31.72 -2.14
C LYS A 417 14.12 31.39 -2.98
N THR A 418 15.32 31.58 -2.43
CA THR A 418 16.59 31.30 -3.12
C THR A 418 16.68 29.83 -3.56
N VAL A 419 16.41 28.89 -2.64
CA VAL A 419 16.44 27.45 -2.94
C VAL A 419 15.41 27.09 -4.00
N THR A 420 14.19 27.63 -3.91
CA THR A 420 13.14 27.37 -4.91
C THR A 420 13.57 27.86 -6.30
N GLU A 421 14.07 29.09 -6.41
CA GLU A 421 14.50 29.67 -7.68
C GLU A 421 15.67 28.91 -8.30
N ASN A 422 16.70 28.56 -7.51
CA ASN A 422 17.86 27.82 -8.00
C ASN A 422 17.49 26.40 -8.42
N SER A 423 16.65 25.72 -7.62
CA SER A 423 16.14 24.39 -7.97
C SER A 423 15.29 24.42 -9.24
N LEU A 424 14.46 25.46 -9.40
CA LEU A 424 13.65 25.64 -10.60
C LEU A 424 14.52 25.89 -11.84
N LYS A 425 15.60 26.67 -11.72
CA LYS A 425 16.57 26.88 -12.82
C LYS A 425 17.23 25.56 -13.22
N LEU A 426 17.76 24.81 -12.26
CA LEU A 426 18.42 23.53 -12.49
C LEU A 426 17.47 22.52 -13.16
N ALA A 427 16.29 22.35 -12.59
CA ALA A 427 15.34 21.36 -13.09
C ALA A 427 14.72 21.75 -14.44
N ASN A 428 14.51 23.04 -14.71
CA ASN A 428 14.14 23.51 -16.05
C ASN A 428 15.24 23.25 -17.08
N PHE A 429 16.51 23.51 -16.74
CA PHE A 429 17.63 23.27 -17.64
C PHE A 429 17.72 21.79 -18.04
N VAL A 430 17.67 20.89 -17.07
CA VAL A 430 17.76 19.44 -17.33
C VAL A 430 16.53 18.93 -18.07
N ASN A 431 15.32 19.41 -17.75
CA ASN A 431 14.11 18.91 -18.40
C ASN A 431 13.89 19.48 -19.82
N LYS A 432 14.36 20.69 -20.12
CA LYS A 432 14.12 21.35 -21.43
C LYS A 432 15.23 21.11 -22.45
N THR A 433 16.46 20.88 -22.00
CA THR A 433 17.60 20.67 -22.92
C THR A 433 17.73 19.18 -23.25
N SER A 434 17.26 18.76 -24.43
CA SER A 434 17.12 17.34 -24.81
C SER A 434 18.41 16.51 -24.70
N GLN A 435 19.56 17.08 -25.07
CA GLN A 435 20.85 16.42 -24.98
C GLN A 435 21.25 16.17 -23.52
N ILE A 436 21.06 17.17 -22.65
CA ILE A 436 21.34 17.07 -21.22
C ILE A 436 20.35 16.15 -20.52
N GLN A 437 19.07 16.23 -20.88
CA GLN A 437 18.01 15.33 -20.39
C GLN A 437 18.38 13.87 -20.64
N SER A 438 18.79 13.53 -21.87
CA SER A 438 19.16 12.16 -22.25
C SER A 438 20.39 11.68 -21.48
N CYS A 439 21.40 12.53 -21.33
CA CYS A 439 22.60 12.23 -20.54
C CYS A 439 22.27 12.03 -19.05
N PHE A 440 21.48 12.93 -18.47
CA PHE A 440 21.07 12.85 -17.07
C PHE A 440 20.27 11.58 -16.78
N GLN A 441 19.32 11.23 -17.64
CA GLN A 441 18.55 9.99 -17.51
C GLN A 441 19.41 8.73 -17.62
N LYS A 442 20.44 8.74 -18.49
CA LYS A 442 21.43 7.65 -18.56
C LYS A 442 22.16 7.48 -17.22
N HIS A 443 22.60 8.58 -16.59
CA HIS A 443 23.27 8.54 -15.29
C HIS A 443 22.32 8.13 -14.16
N GLN A 444 21.06 8.58 -14.18
CA GLN A 444 20.03 8.12 -13.24
C GLN A 444 19.77 6.62 -13.36
N LEU A 445 19.66 6.09 -14.58
CA LEU A 445 19.45 4.66 -14.82
C LEU A 445 20.63 3.83 -14.30
N HIS A 446 21.86 4.31 -14.50
CA HIS A 446 23.07 3.67 -14.01
C HIS A 446 23.15 3.62 -12.48
N GLU A 447 22.82 4.73 -11.80
CA GLU A 447 22.95 4.84 -10.34
C GLU A 447 21.76 4.25 -9.58
N PHE A 448 20.54 4.40 -10.10
CA PHE A 448 19.31 4.14 -9.34
C PHE A 448 18.40 3.06 -9.98
N GLY A 449 18.71 2.58 -11.18
CA GLY A 449 17.90 1.57 -11.88
C GLY A 449 16.55 2.11 -12.40
N SER A 450 16.29 3.40 -12.26
CA SER A 450 15.13 4.10 -12.78
C SER A 450 15.53 5.48 -13.29
N ALA A 451 14.92 5.93 -14.37
CA ALA A 451 15.13 7.26 -14.94
C ALA A 451 13.79 7.98 -15.10
N GLY A 452 13.79 9.30 -14.91
CA GLY A 452 12.59 10.10 -14.99
C GLY A 452 12.89 11.59 -15.03
N LEU A 453 11.92 12.38 -15.47
CA LEU A 453 12.02 13.83 -15.41
C LEU A 453 11.86 14.31 -13.97
N LEU A 454 12.55 15.39 -13.65
CA LEU A 454 12.37 16.08 -12.37
C LEU A 454 10.96 16.68 -12.35
N ARG A 455 10.19 16.42 -11.30
CA ARG A 455 8.82 16.95 -11.20
C ARG A 455 8.88 18.44 -10.95
N MET A 456 8.16 19.21 -11.76
CA MET A 456 8.17 20.67 -11.72
C MET A 456 6.83 21.23 -11.21
N PRO A 457 6.85 22.30 -10.39
CA PRO A 457 5.64 23.06 -10.11
C PRO A 457 5.11 23.70 -11.40
N LEU A 458 3.79 23.66 -11.62
CA LEU A 458 3.14 24.34 -12.74
C LEU A 458 3.21 25.86 -12.53
N HIS A 459 3.34 26.62 -13.63
CA HIS A 459 3.55 28.07 -13.65
C HIS A 459 2.38 28.85 -13.00
N ASP A 460 2.41 29.00 -11.68
CA ASP A 460 1.65 30.03 -10.96
C ASP A 460 2.36 30.39 -9.64
N ILE A 461 3.53 31.02 -9.76
CA ILE A 461 4.54 31.24 -8.70
C ILE A 461 3.95 31.95 -7.46
N GLU A 462 2.88 32.71 -7.61
CA GLU A 462 2.28 33.50 -6.53
C GLU A 462 1.30 32.70 -5.65
N SER A 463 0.80 31.54 -6.13
CA SER A 463 -0.23 30.74 -5.46
C SER A 463 0.22 29.34 -5.02
N LEU A 464 1.48 28.98 -5.31
CA LEU A 464 2.00 27.63 -5.09
C LEU A 464 1.79 27.14 -3.66
N ASP A 465 1.11 26.00 -3.56
CA ASP A 465 1.34 25.07 -2.48
C ASP A 465 2.84 24.71 -2.48
N PHE A 466 3.49 24.67 -1.32
CA PHE A 466 4.91 24.30 -1.25
C PHE A 466 5.08 22.79 -1.55
N GLY A 467 3.99 22.01 -1.59
CA GLY A 467 4.00 20.59 -1.94
C GLY A 467 4.76 20.27 -3.24
N PRO A 468 4.35 20.79 -4.42
CA PRO A 468 5.08 20.60 -5.67
C PRO A 468 6.54 21.04 -5.64
N VAL A 469 6.85 22.15 -4.94
CA VAL A 469 8.24 22.60 -4.77
C VAL A 469 9.04 21.58 -3.98
N TYR A 470 8.54 21.15 -2.82
CA TYR A 470 9.18 20.15 -1.96
C TYR A 470 9.46 18.85 -2.71
N THR A 471 8.53 18.40 -3.54
CA THR A 471 8.69 17.23 -4.42
C THR A 471 9.86 17.41 -5.42
N MET A 472 10.01 18.60 -6.00
CA MET A 472 11.15 18.93 -6.87
C MET A 472 12.46 18.90 -6.09
N LEU A 473 12.48 19.43 -4.86
CA LEU A 473 13.68 19.39 -4.01
C LEU A 473 14.09 17.94 -3.69
N GLU A 474 13.12 17.08 -3.38
CA GLU A 474 13.34 15.63 -3.17
C GLU A 474 13.94 14.98 -4.42
N ASP A 475 13.39 15.25 -5.60
CA ASP A 475 13.92 14.69 -6.87
C ASP A 475 15.37 15.14 -7.13
N ILE A 476 15.69 16.40 -6.84
CA ILE A 476 17.04 16.96 -7.01
C ILE A 476 18.02 16.32 -6.02
N LEU A 477 17.66 16.28 -4.73
CA LEU A 477 18.49 15.67 -3.68
C LEU A 477 18.74 14.18 -3.95
N ASN A 478 17.70 13.44 -4.30
CA ASN A 478 17.83 12.02 -4.64
C ASN A 478 18.70 11.79 -5.89
N SER A 479 18.78 12.78 -6.78
CA SER A 479 19.59 12.72 -8.00
C SER A 479 20.97 13.39 -7.87
N ALA A 480 21.40 13.80 -6.67
CA ALA A 480 22.63 14.56 -6.47
C ALA A 480 23.86 13.93 -7.15
N ARG A 481 24.03 12.60 -7.00
CA ARG A 481 25.13 11.87 -7.63
C ARG A 481 25.04 11.85 -9.17
N ALA A 482 23.83 11.73 -9.73
CA ALA A 482 23.63 11.80 -11.17
C ALA A 482 23.98 13.20 -11.73
N PHE A 483 23.71 14.27 -10.98
CA PHE A 483 24.18 15.62 -11.36
C PHE A 483 25.70 15.74 -11.33
N GLN A 484 26.37 15.16 -10.33
CA GLN A 484 27.84 15.17 -10.30
C GLN A 484 28.44 14.40 -11.49
N LEU A 485 27.88 13.25 -11.85
CA LEU A 485 28.29 12.50 -13.05
C LEU A 485 28.03 13.27 -14.34
N LEU A 486 26.90 13.98 -14.41
CA LEU A 486 26.53 14.82 -15.55
C LEU A 486 27.60 15.90 -15.82
N LEU A 487 28.19 16.51 -14.78
CA LEU A 487 29.27 17.49 -14.94
C LEU A 487 30.54 16.93 -15.60
N HIS A 488 30.75 15.61 -15.51
CA HIS A 488 31.90 14.93 -16.11
C HIS A 488 31.63 14.42 -17.53
N ASP A 489 30.38 14.47 -18.01
CA ASP A 489 30.02 14.06 -19.36
C ASP A 489 30.50 15.06 -20.41
N GLU A 490 31.08 14.57 -21.51
CA GLU A 490 31.62 15.41 -22.59
C GLU A 490 30.54 16.30 -23.22
N THR A 491 29.29 15.81 -23.30
CA THR A 491 28.15 16.58 -23.84
C THR A 491 27.89 17.81 -22.99
N PHE A 492 27.92 17.67 -21.67
CA PHE A 492 27.70 18.77 -20.73
C PHE A 492 28.89 19.73 -20.72
N LYS A 493 30.12 19.22 -20.78
CA LYS A 493 31.33 20.06 -20.86
C LYS A 493 31.34 20.95 -22.10
N MET A 494 31.07 20.38 -23.28
CA MET A 494 30.98 21.13 -24.53
C MET A 494 29.91 22.23 -24.44
N LEU A 495 28.71 21.88 -23.97
CA LEU A 495 27.62 22.85 -23.80
C LEU A 495 27.98 23.97 -22.80
N SER A 496 28.69 23.64 -21.72
CA SER A 496 29.11 24.64 -20.72
C SER A 496 30.18 25.61 -21.23
N MET A 497 30.93 25.25 -22.26
CA MET A 497 31.91 26.15 -22.90
C MET A 497 31.22 27.14 -23.86
N GLU A 498 30.08 26.74 -24.44
CA GLU A 498 29.33 27.52 -25.43
C GLU A 498 28.25 28.40 -24.79
N ASP A 499 27.52 27.87 -23.80
CA ASP A 499 26.38 28.54 -23.15
C ASP A 499 26.74 29.04 -21.75
N PRO A 500 26.76 30.38 -21.52
CA PRO A 500 26.97 30.96 -20.20
C PRO A 500 25.96 30.48 -19.14
N PHE A 501 24.74 30.12 -19.54
CA PHE A 501 23.72 29.61 -18.63
C PHE A 501 24.06 28.19 -18.15
N ALA A 502 24.47 27.30 -19.07
CA ALA A 502 24.97 25.97 -18.73
C ALA A 502 26.18 26.04 -17.78
N ARG A 503 27.10 26.99 -17.99
CA ARG A 503 28.22 27.23 -17.07
C ARG A 503 27.78 27.64 -15.66
N ASN A 504 26.81 28.54 -15.54
CA ASN A 504 26.24 28.94 -14.25
C ASN A 504 25.62 27.74 -13.50
N ILE A 505 24.89 26.88 -14.22
CA ILE A 505 24.34 25.64 -13.66
C ILE A 505 25.46 24.70 -13.21
N ALA A 506 26.55 24.60 -13.97
CA ALA A 506 27.71 23.79 -13.60
C ALA A 506 28.36 24.28 -12.29
N GLU A 507 28.52 25.59 -12.14
CA GLU A 507 29.03 26.22 -10.92
C GLU A 507 28.09 25.97 -9.73
N MET A 508 26.78 26.09 -9.94
CA MET A 508 25.76 25.81 -8.92
C MET A 508 25.79 24.35 -8.45
N ILE A 509 25.94 23.37 -9.36
CA ILE A 509 26.03 21.94 -8.99
C ILE A 509 27.34 21.66 -8.22
N ARG A 510 28.42 22.41 -8.49
CA ARG A 510 29.70 22.27 -7.77
C ARG A 510 29.71 22.98 -6.43
N ASP A 511 28.84 23.98 -6.24
CA ASP A 511 28.75 24.74 -5.02
C ASP A 511 28.18 23.89 -3.87
N THR A 512 29.01 23.68 -2.83
CA THR A 512 28.58 23.01 -1.60
C THR A 512 27.52 23.80 -0.84
N GLY A 513 27.51 25.13 -0.99
CA GLY A 513 26.51 26.02 -0.41
C GLY A 513 25.11 25.69 -0.92
N PHE A 514 24.93 25.61 -2.24
CA PHE A 514 23.67 25.20 -2.87
C PHE A 514 23.10 23.90 -2.27
N TRP A 515 23.91 22.84 -2.18
CA TRP A 515 23.44 21.55 -1.63
C TRP A 515 23.10 21.65 -0.14
N SER A 516 23.88 22.39 0.64
CA SER A 516 23.63 22.61 2.06
C SER A 516 22.32 23.40 2.29
N GLU A 517 22.08 24.45 1.52
CA GLU A 517 20.84 25.23 1.57
C GLU A 517 19.62 24.41 1.14
N LEU A 518 19.78 23.60 0.09
CA LEU A 518 18.75 22.68 -0.39
C LEU A 518 18.38 21.64 0.68
N GLU A 519 19.38 21.04 1.32
CA GLU A 519 19.17 20.10 2.44
C GLU A 519 18.55 20.80 3.65
N ALA A 520 18.93 22.05 3.94
CA ALA A 520 18.35 22.83 5.03
C ALA A 520 16.83 23.00 4.85
N VAL A 521 16.39 23.48 3.68
CA VAL A 521 14.96 23.66 3.38
C VAL A 521 14.22 22.33 3.39
N HIS A 522 14.77 21.30 2.75
CA HIS A 522 14.16 19.98 2.69
C HIS A 522 14.00 19.37 4.10
N SER A 523 15.05 19.40 4.93
CA SER A 523 15.03 18.83 6.28
C SER A 523 14.07 19.56 7.22
N LEU A 524 13.94 20.89 7.13
CA LEU A 524 12.96 21.65 7.92
C LEU A 524 11.52 21.28 7.54
N VAL A 525 11.23 21.19 6.24
CA VAL A 525 9.89 20.81 5.78
C VAL A 525 9.56 19.37 6.16
N LYS A 526 10.54 18.47 6.05
CA LYS A 526 10.41 17.07 6.48
C LYS A 526 10.12 16.97 7.99
N LEU A 527 10.88 17.68 8.82
CA LEU A 527 10.68 17.76 10.27
C LEU A 527 9.25 18.15 10.63
N ILE A 528 8.74 19.23 10.03
CA ILE A 528 7.38 19.72 10.29
C ILE A 528 6.33 18.70 9.83
N LYS A 529 6.51 18.09 8.65
CA LYS A 529 5.60 17.06 8.14
C LYS A 529 5.57 15.82 9.01
N GLU A 530 6.72 15.37 9.51
CA GLU A 530 6.82 14.22 10.40
C GLU A 530 6.13 14.49 11.74
N MET A 531 6.36 15.66 12.34
CA MET A 531 5.64 16.06 13.55
C MET A 531 4.13 16.18 13.31
N ALA A 532 3.72 16.77 12.18
CA ALA A 532 2.30 16.85 11.82
C ALA A 532 1.68 15.45 11.65
N LYS A 533 2.39 14.50 11.03
CA LYS A 533 1.92 13.12 10.89
C LYS A 533 1.75 12.43 12.24
N VAL A 534 2.65 12.67 13.20
CA VAL A 534 2.52 12.18 14.57
C VAL A 534 1.25 12.76 15.21
N ILE A 535 1.01 14.07 15.08
CA ILE A 535 -0.20 14.73 15.59
C ILE A 535 -1.48 14.13 14.98
N GLU A 536 -1.50 13.86 13.67
CA GLU A 536 -2.65 13.26 12.98
C GLU A 536 -2.91 11.82 13.45
N THR A 537 -1.84 11.06 13.69
CA THR A 537 -1.91 9.65 14.07
C THR A 537 -2.28 9.48 15.55
N GLU A 538 -1.61 10.21 16.43
CA GLU A 538 -1.77 10.09 17.89
C GLU A 538 -2.96 10.87 18.44
N ARG A 539 -3.47 11.87 17.70
CA ARG A 539 -4.61 12.71 18.08
C ARG A 539 -4.44 13.27 19.51
N PRO A 540 -3.44 14.15 19.71
CA PRO A 540 -3.04 14.58 21.04
C PRO A 540 -4.18 15.26 21.78
N LEU A 541 -4.20 15.06 23.10
CA LEU A 541 -5.10 15.78 24.00
C LEU A 541 -4.74 17.27 24.01
N VAL A 542 -5.71 18.13 24.34
CA VAL A 542 -5.52 19.58 24.39
C VAL A 542 -4.33 19.98 25.29
N GLY A 543 -4.14 19.29 26.42
CA GLY A 543 -3.02 19.53 27.33
C GLY A 543 -1.63 19.20 26.73
N GLN A 544 -1.57 18.42 25.65
CA GLN A 544 -0.33 18.07 24.94
C GLN A 544 0.00 19.06 23.81
N CYS A 545 -0.92 19.95 23.44
CA CYS A 545 -0.72 20.88 22.34
C CYS A 545 0.44 21.86 22.59
N LEU A 546 0.60 22.38 23.82
CA LEU A 546 1.69 23.30 24.16
C LEU A 546 3.07 22.61 24.14
N PRO A 547 3.26 21.44 24.80
CA PRO A 547 4.51 20.69 24.69
C PRO A 547 4.95 20.39 23.25
N LEU A 548 4.01 20.14 22.33
CA LEU A 548 4.33 19.92 20.92
C LEU A 548 4.93 21.15 20.24
N TRP A 549 4.49 22.36 20.60
CA TRP A 549 5.12 23.60 20.12
C TRP A 549 6.50 23.80 20.71
N ASP A 550 6.70 23.46 21.99
CA ASP A 550 8.01 23.53 22.65
C ASP A 550 9.02 22.55 22.02
N ASP A 551 8.59 21.32 21.73
CA ASP A 551 9.39 20.32 21.00
C ASP A 551 9.74 20.80 19.59
N LEU A 552 8.78 21.41 18.87
CA LEU A 552 9.06 22.01 17.56
C LEU A 552 10.11 23.13 17.67
N ARG A 553 9.99 24.05 18.64
CA ARG A 553 10.98 25.13 18.82
C ARG A 553 12.38 24.56 19.05
N THR A 554 12.49 23.56 19.93
CA THR A 554 13.77 22.91 20.24
C THR A 554 14.39 22.28 18.99
N LYS A 555 13.61 21.51 18.23
CA LYS A 555 14.08 20.88 16.98
C LYS A 555 14.47 21.89 15.91
N VAL A 556 13.78 23.03 15.84
CA VAL A 556 14.12 24.10 14.90
C VAL A 556 15.37 24.87 15.33
N GLN A 557 15.61 25.04 16.63
CA GLN A 557 16.87 25.61 17.14
C GLN A 557 18.07 24.71 16.77
N ASP A 558 17.93 23.40 16.97
CA ASP A 558 18.95 22.43 16.54
C ASP A 558 19.18 22.49 15.03
N TRP A 559 18.11 22.64 14.24
CA TRP A 559 18.21 22.83 12.80
C TRP A 559 18.92 24.14 12.42
N CYS A 560 18.61 25.26 13.08
CA CYS A 560 19.28 26.54 12.88
C CYS A 560 20.79 26.42 13.16
N SER A 561 21.15 25.76 14.26
CA SER A 561 22.53 25.49 14.63
C SER A 561 23.25 24.63 13.59
N ARG A 562 22.61 23.55 13.12
CA ARG A 562 23.18 22.62 12.13
C ARG A 562 23.50 23.31 10.79
N PHE A 563 22.62 24.20 10.33
CA PHE A 563 22.76 24.85 9.01
C PHE A 563 23.29 26.28 9.09
N HIS A 564 23.71 26.75 10.27
CA HIS A 564 24.21 28.11 10.51
C HIS A 564 23.22 29.20 10.08
N ILE A 565 21.93 28.98 10.35
CA ILE A 565 20.84 29.91 10.02
C ILE A 565 20.50 30.75 11.24
N ALA A 566 20.36 32.06 11.05
CA ALA A 566 19.99 32.97 12.13
C ALA A 566 18.62 32.58 12.73
N GLU A 567 18.61 32.33 14.04
CA GLU A 567 17.43 31.86 14.77
C GLU A 567 16.30 32.90 14.83
N GLY A 568 16.63 34.17 15.06
CA GLY A 568 15.63 35.22 15.30
C GLY A 568 14.55 35.36 14.21
N PRO A 569 14.89 35.42 12.91
CA PRO A 569 13.90 35.41 11.83
C PRO A 569 13.01 34.15 11.81
N VAL A 570 13.57 32.98 12.11
CA VAL A 570 12.87 31.69 12.10
C VAL A 570 11.90 31.60 13.29
N GLU A 571 12.38 31.93 14.49
CA GLU A 571 11.58 31.97 15.72
C GLU A 571 10.41 32.95 15.58
N LYS A 572 10.63 34.13 14.98
CA LYS A 572 9.56 35.10 14.72
C LYS A 572 8.42 34.51 13.88
N VAL A 573 8.74 33.68 12.88
CA VAL A 573 7.72 33.00 12.05
C VAL A 573 6.95 31.97 12.87
N ILE A 574 7.65 31.17 13.68
CA ILE A 574 7.03 30.18 14.58
C ILE A 574 6.10 30.88 15.57
N GLU A 575 6.57 31.91 16.26
CA GLU A 575 5.80 32.64 17.26
C GLU A 575 4.57 33.32 16.67
N LYS A 576 4.70 33.89 15.46
CA LYS A 576 3.55 34.45 14.73
C LYS A 576 2.51 33.38 14.40
N ARG A 577 2.94 32.16 14.04
CA ARG A 577 2.02 31.06 13.76
C ARG A 577 1.39 30.53 15.05
N PHE A 578 2.18 30.31 16.09
CA PHE A 578 1.77 29.87 17.42
C PHE A 578 0.70 30.81 17.98
N LYS A 579 0.96 32.13 18.05
CA LYS A 579 -0.02 33.13 18.53
C LYS A 579 -1.32 33.17 17.73
N LYS A 580 -1.26 32.83 16.43
CA LYS A 580 -2.46 32.79 15.58
C LYS A 580 -3.22 31.48 15.72
N ASN A 581 -2.61 30.40 16.23
CA ASN A 581 -3.21 29.07 16.33
C ASN A 581 -3.89 28.95 17.70
#